data_AF-A0AAE1CGU5-F1
#
_entry.id   AF-A0AAE1CGU5-F1
#
_cell.length_a   1.000
_cell.length_b   1.000
_cell.length_c   1.000
_cell.angle_alpha   90.00
_cell.angle_beta   90.00
_cell.angle_gamma   90.00
#
_symmetry.space_group_name_H-M   'P 1'
#
loop_
_entity.id
_entity.type
_entity.pdbx_description
1 polymer ?
#
loop_
_entity_poly.entity_id
_entity_poly.type
_entity_poly.pdbx_seq_one_letter_code
_entity_poly.pdbx_strand_id
1 'polypeptide(L)'
;MVLTSILSVLTAAVIIAVVWLYRVNSAMRAVPRGSLQHSPHRLTEHEIHATYERLSKAPLNFTKLLPPRLDRRYIVVGGSGLVGGDIVLQLLQRGQSPQSIRIVDFAPLIREEMLEKAGECDFVKADITSPASVEAAFSKPWPASVAESPLTVFHTAAAIRPSERSPVFYERVRRVNVDGTAIVMAAARAAGADIFIATSSASIAVTPVSFWAPWRSEPKDCYQVITEADFDAPMRPHNRYFANYAISKAVAERLVCGANEDKFRTGCIRPGNGIYGDKRDLCVGLGLMQGDVMSWVPQNIQNFVSARNISLAHLQFEAALTRKPMPRCAGRPFLITDPGPPISFADYYNLCSLLSATYFMVAYPPPVLMLMLAHAIETYCLTLAYLPFLKTVFGLKEPAGLIENMQPSIFTVCSATIAVDAAARASVEDGGLGYRGGCTTPEGM
;
A
#
# COMPACT_ATOMS: atom_id res chain seq x y z
N MET A 1 6.91 28.43 53.17
CA MET A 1 5.60 28.75 52.55
C MET A 1 5.68 28.79 51.03
N VAL A 2 6.59 29.56 50.41
CA VAL A 2 6.73 29.62 48.94
C VAL A 2 7.18 28.28 48.32
N LEU A 3 8.19 27.62 48.89
CA LEU A 3 8.70 26.33 48.39
C LEU A 3 7.64 25.21 48.45
N THR A 4 6.86 25.17 49.53
CA THR A 4 5.74 24.22 49.71
C THR A 4 4.62 24.48 48.71
N SER A 5 4.29 25.74 48.43
CA SER A 5 3.29 26.10 47.41
C SER A 5 3.76 25.75 45.99
N ILE A 6 5.03 25.98 45.66
CA ILE A 6 5.61 25.58 44.36
C ILE A 6 5.56 24.06 44.21
N LEU A 7 5.93 23.31 45.25
CA LEU A 7 5.89 21.85 45.22
C LEU A 7 4.45 21.32 45.04
N SER A 8 3.47 21.92 45.71
CA SER A 8 2.05 21.55 45.53
C SER A 8 1.55 21.82 44.11
N VAL A 9 1.92 22.95 43.51
CA VAL A 9 1.54 23.29 42.12
C VAL A 9 2.19 22.33 41.12
N LEU A 10 3.48 22.02 41.29
CA LEU A 10 4.18 21.06 40.43
C LEU A 10 3.56 19.66 40.54
N THR A 11 3.27 19.20 41.75
CA THR A 11 2.60 17.90 41.98
C THR A 11 1.21 17.88 41.33
N ALA A 12 0.42 18.93 41.49
CA ALA A 12 -0.89 19.03 40.84
C ALA A 12 -0.78 19.01 39.31
N ALA A 13 0.19 19.73 38.74
CA ALA A 13 0.43 19.73 37.29
C ALA A 13 0.85 18.34 36.77
N VAL A 14 1.72 17.63 37.50
CA VAL A 14 2.11 16.25 37.16
C VAL A 14 0.91 15.30 37.23
N ILE A 15 0.09 15.39 38.27
CA ILE A 15 -1.12 14.56 38.41
C ILE A 15 -2.07 14.83 37.23
N ILE A 16 -2.33 16.09 36.90
CA ILE A 16 -3.19 16.47 35.77
C ILE A 16 -2.63 15.90 34.45
N ALA A 17 -1.32 16.02 34.22
CA ALA A 17 -0.67 15.48 33.02
C ALA A 17 -0.77 13.95 32.94
N VAL A 18 -0.55 13.25 34.06
CA VAL A 18 -0.68 11.79 34.12
C VAL A 18 -2.11 11.34 33.85
N VAL A 19 -3.11 11.98 34.46
CA VAL A 19 -4.52 11.68 34.22
C VAL A 19 -4.90 11.96 32.76
N TRP A 20 -4.40 13.07 32.19
CA TRP A 20 -4.61 13.42 30.79
C TRP A 20 -4.03 12.37 29.85
N LEU A 21 -2.78 11.94 30.07
CA LEU A 21 -2.11 10.91 29.28
C LEU A 21 -2.80 9.55 29.43
N TYR A 22 -3.23 9.20 30.64
CA TYR A 22 -4.01 7.98 30.89
C TYR A 22 -5.31 7.98 30.09
N ARG A 23 -6.04 9.10 30.06
CA ARG A 23 -7.28 9.25 29.29
C ARG A 23 -7.05 9.12 27.79
N VAL A 24 -6.03 9.78 27.25
CA VAL A 24 -5.64 9.65 25.83
C VAL A 24 -5.28 8.19 25.52
N ASN A 25 -4.44 7.57 26.35
CA ASN A 25 -4.03 6.17 26.18
C ASN A 25 -5.22 5.21 26.21
N SER A 26 -6.16 5.42 27.14
CA SER A 26 -7.37 4.63 27.23
C SER A 26 -8.25 4.77 25.99
N ALA A 27 -8.40 5.98 25.46
CA ALA A 27 -9.14 6.21 24.22
C ALA A 27 -8.47 5.53 23.03
N MET A 28 -7.13 5.60 22.93
CA MET A 28 -6.37 4.94 21.85
C MET A 28 -6.52 3.41 21.87
N ARG A 29 -6.66 2.80 23.06
CA ARG A 29 -6.83 1.34 23.22
C ARG A 29 -8.25 0.85 22.94
N ALA A 30 -9.24 1.75 22.82
CA ALA A 30 -10.60 1.36 22.52
C ALA A 30 -10.72 0.87 21.08
N VAL A 31 -11.52 -0.19 20.85
CA VAL A 31 -11.93 -0.58 19.51
C VAL A 31 -12.87 0.51 18.97
N PRO A 32 -12.59 1.15 17.82
CA PRO A 32 -13.48 2.15 17.25
C PRO A 32 -14.88 1.58 17.00
N ARG A 33 -15.92 2.19 17.58
CA ARG A 33 -17.26 1.57 17.61
C ARG A 33 -17.83 1.29 16.22
N GLY A 34 -17.59 2.21 15.29
CA GLY A 34 -18.06 2.10 13.90
C GLY A 34 -17.40 0.96 13.12
N SER A 35 -16.23 0.46 13.52
CA SER A 35 -15.55 -0.61 12.78
C SER A 35 -16.08 -2.01 13.10
N LEU A 36 -16.69 -2.20 14.28
CA LEU A 36 -17.20 -3.50 14.73
C LEU A 36 -18.27 -4.09 13.80
N GLN A 37 -19.11 -3.24 13.19
CA GLN A 37 -20.13 -3.68 12.24
C GLN A 37 -19.55 -4.31 10.97
N HIS A 38 -18.28 -4.01 10.64
CA HIS A 38 -17.58 -4.55 9.47
C HIS A 38 -16.77 -5.81 9.79
N SER A 39 -16.53 -6.09 11.07
CA SER A 39 -15.76 -7.24 11.54
C SER A 39 -16.49 -7.88 12.72
N PRO A 40 -17.65 -8.53 12.47
CA PRO A 40 -18.49 -9.10 13.52
C PRO A 40 -17.91 -10.35 14.17
N HIS A 41 -16.93 -10.98 13.51
CA HIS A 41 -16.30 -12.23 13.92
C HIS A 41 -14.80 -12.03 14.17
N ARG A 42 -14.26 -12.67 15.20
CA ARG A 42 -12.81 -12.72 15.48
C ARG A 42 -12.30 -14.11 15.14
N LEU A 43 -11.08 -14.18 14.61
CA LEU A 43 -10.52 -15.46 14.19
C LEU A 43 -10.17 -16.31 15.40
N THR A 44 -10.76 -17.51 15.46
CA THR A 44 -10.43 -18.49 16.50
C THR A 44 -9.20 -19.31 16.09
N GLU A 45 -8.47 -19.85 17.08
CA GLU A 45 -7.33 -20.74 16.80
C GLU A 45 -7.73 -21.95 15.95
N HIS A 46 -8.92 -22.50 16.21
CA HIS A 46 -9.47 -23.61 15.44
C HIS A 46 -9.66 -23.25 13.96
N GLU A 47 -10.22 -22.08 13.66
CA GLU A 47 -10.41 -21.62 12.27
C GLU A 47 -9.09 -21.37 11.56
N ILE A 48 -8.10 -20.82 12.28
CA ILE A 48 -6.75 -20.58 11.76
C ILE A 48 -6.09 -21.92 11.38
N HIS A 49 -6.06 -22.89 12.30
CA HIS A 49 -5.49 -24.21 12.02
C HIS A 49 -6.26 -24.97 10.93
N ALA A 50 -7.59 -24.95 10.97
CA ALA A 50 -8.41 -25.59 9.94
C ALA A 50 -8.15 -24.98 8.54
N THR A 51 -7.99 -23.65 8.46
CA THR A 51 -7.63 -22.95 7.22
C THR A 51 -6.24 -23.36 6.75
N TYR A 52 -5.25 -23.34 7.63
CA TYR A 52 -3.88 -23.75 7.33
C TYR A 52 -3.79 -25.20 6.85
N GLU A 53 -4.42 -26.15 7.55
CA GLU A 53 -4.44 -27.57 7.16
C GLU A 53 -5.09 -27.78 5.80
N ARG A 54 -6.21 -27.08 5.54
CA ARG A 54 -6.89 -27.15 4.24
C ARG A 54 -5.98 -26.64 3.12
N LEU A 55 -5.31 -25.51 3.32
CA LEU A 55 -4.44 -24.90 2.30
C LEU A 55 -3.13 -25.67 2.11
N SER A 56 -2.64 -26.32 3.16
CA SER A 56 -1.47 -27.22 3.08
C SER A 56 -1.75 -28.44 2.20
N LYS A 57 -3.01 -28.94 2.23
CA LYS A 57 -3.47 -30.06 1.39
C LYS A 57 -3.88 -29.62 -0.02
N ALA A 58 -4.45 -28.43 -0.15
CA ALA A 58 -4.95 -27.87 -1.40
C ALA A 58 -4.61 -26.37 -1.51
N PRO A 59 -3.42 -26.04 -2.05
CA PRO A 59 -2.98 -24.65 -2.18
C PRO A 59 -3.88 -23.80 -3.08
N LEU A 60 -3.89 -22.48 -2.83
CA LEU A 60 -4.68 -21.52 -3.59
C LEU A 60 -4.30 -21.49 -5.07
N ASN A 61 -5.27 -21.79 -5.93
CA ASN A 61 -5.10 -21.79 -7.38
C ASN A 61 -5.80 -20.59 -8.04
N PHE A 62 -4.99 -19.60 -8.42
CA PHE A 62 -5.46 -18.39 -9.09
C PHE A 62 -5.71 -18.58 -10.60
N THR A 63 -5.21 -19.66 -11.24
CA THR A 63 -5.29 -19.85 -12.70
C THR A 63 -6.72 -19.71 -13.23
N LYS A 64 -7.71 -20.23 -12.49
CA LYS A 64 -9.13 -20.21 -12.90
C LYS A 64 -9.78 -18.82 -12.83
N LEU A 65 -9.14 -17.87 -12.14
CA LEU A 65 -9.63 -16.51 -11.96
C LEU A 65 -8.99 -15.54 -12.97
N LEU A 66 -7.84 -15.92 -13.53
CA LEU A 66 -7.14 -15.12 -14.52
C LEU A 66 -8.03 -14.95 -15.75
N PRO A 67 -8.12 -13.74 -16.33
CA PRO A 67 -8.80 -13.55 -17.59
C PRO A 67 -8.09 -14.35 -18.71
N PRO A 68 -8.75 -14.58 -19.86
CA PRO A 68 -8.13 -15.27 -20.99
C PRO A 68 -6.80 -14.63 -21.42
N ARG A 69 -5.90 -15.46 -21.95
CA ARG A 69 -4.65 -15.00 -22.54
C ARG A 69 -4.93 -13.98 -23.65
N LEU A 70 -4.21 -12.87 -23.61
CA LEU A 70 -4.19 -11.87 -24.69
C LEU A 70 -2.84 -11.92 -25.41
N ASP A 71 -2.88 -11.80 -26.73
CA ASP A 71 -1.69 -11.74 -27.60
C ASP A 71 -1.16 -10.31 -27.65
N ARG A 72 -0.39 -9.96 -26.62
CA ARG A 72 0.12 -8.61 -26.35
C ARG A 72 1.54 -8.70 -25.82
N ARG A 73 2.26 -7.59 -25.88
CA ARG A 73 3.50 -7.35 -25.14
C ARG A 73 3.19 -6.60 -23.84
N TYR A 74 4.05 -6.80 -22.85
CA TYR A 74 3.89 -6.26 -21.51
C TYR A 74 5.17 -5.60 -21.04
N ILE A 75 5.08 -4.34 -20.62
CA ILE A 75 6.12 -3.72 -19.80
C ILE A 75 5.58 -3.61 -18.38
N VAL A 76 6.26 -4.24 -17.42
CA VAL A 76 5.93 -4.16 -15.99
C VAL A 76 6.98 -3.30 -15.30
N VAL A 77 6.65 -2.03 -15.04
CA VAL A 77 7.51 -1.07 -14.35
C VAL A 77 7.34 -1.24 -12.85
N GLY A 78 8.43 -1.50 -12.12
CA GLY A 78 8.37 -1.99 -10.75
C GLY A 78 8.17 -3.51 -10.66
N GLY A 79 8.48 -4.23 -11.74
CA GLY A 79 8.22 -5.67 -11.89
C GLY A 79 9.09 -6.59 -11.02
N SER A 80 10.14 -6.08 -10.38
CA SER A 80 10.90 -6.84 -9.36
C SER A 80 10.25 -6.76 -7.97
N GLY A 81 9.31 -5.83 -7.77
CA GLY A 81 8.63 -5.59 -6.49
C GLY A 81 7.53 -6.61 -6.17
N LEU A 82 6.79 -6.33 -5.09
CA LEU A 82 5.69 -7.18 -4.63
C LEU A 82 4.56 -7.25 -5.67
N VAL A 83 3.84 -6.15 -5.91
CA VAL A 83 2.71 -6.14 -6.86
C VAL A 83 3.18 -6.43 -8.29
N GLY A 84 4.25 -5.77 -8.75
CA GLY A 84 4.76 -5.96 -10.11
C GLY A 84 5.25 -7.39 -10.38
N GLY A 85 5.92 -8.01 -9.41
CA GLY A 85 6.33 -9.41 -9.51
C GLY A 85 5.13 -10.35 -9.62
N ASP A 86 4.08 -10.14 -8.83
CA ASP A 86 2.85 -10.93 -8.94
C ASP A 86 2.12 -10.72 -10.27
N ILE A 87 2.24 -9.54 -10.90
CA ILE A 87 1.74 -9.31 -12.28
C ILE A 87 2.53 -10.17 -13.25
N VAL A 88 3.86 -10.17 -13.18
CA VAL A 88 4.71 -11.00 -14.05
C VAL A 88 4.39 -12.49 -13.89
N LEU A 89 4.31 -12.97 -12.65
CA LEU A 89 3.97 -14.36 -12.36
C LEU A 89 2.59 -14.75 -12.91
N GLN A 90 1.59 -13.89 -12.75
CA GLN A 90 0.24 -14.17 -13.26
C GLN A 90 0.13 -14.04 -14.78
N LEU A 91 0.92 -13.18 -15.43
CA LEU A 91 1.04 -13.17 -16.89
C LEU A 91 1.60 -14.51 -17.39
N LEU A 92 2.69 -15.00 -16.80
CA LEU A 92 3.24 -16.31 -17.15
C LEU A 92 2.23 -17.43 -16.89
N GLN A 93 1.54 -17.40 -15.74
CA GLN A 93 0.49 -18.36 -15.39
C GLN A 93 -0.72 -18.32 -16.34
N ARG A 94 -1.07 -17.14 -16.86
CA ARG A 94 -2.10 -16.93 -17.89
C ARG A 94 -1.65 -17.42 -19.29
N GLY A 95 -0.38 -17.82 -19.43
CA GLY A 95 0.17 -18.44 -20.63
C GLY A 95 0.86 -17.45 -21.58
N GLN A 96 1.23 -16.25 -21.11
CA GLN A 96 2.10 -15.36 -21.87
C GLN A 96 3.50 -15.98 -22.04
N SER A 97 4.10 -15.78 -23.21
CA SER A 97 5.51 -16.15 -23.43
C SER A 97 6.43 -15.19 -22.66
N PRO A 98 7.52 -15.66 -22.00
CA PRO A 98 8.51 -14.78 -21.38
C PRO A 98 9.05 -13.70 -22.32
N GLN A 99 9.17 -14.01 -23.62
CA GLN A 99 9.61 -13.07 -24.66
C GLN A 99 8.66 -11.87 -24.85
N SER A 100 7.40 -12.00 -24.45
CA SER A 100 6.39 -10.94 -24.51
C SER A 100 6.40 -10.04 -23.27
N ILE A 101 7.22 -10.36 -22.25
CA ILE A 101 7.25 -9.65 -20.97
C ILE A 101 8.62 -8.98 -20.80
N ARG A 102 8.59 -7.67 -20.59
CA ARG A 102 9.74 -6.89 -20.17
C ARG A 102 9.52 -6.35 -18.75
N ILE A 103 10.41 -6.73 -17.86
CA ILE A 103 10.49 -6.27 -16.48
C ILE A 103 11.39 -5.04 -16.45
N VAL A 104 10.85 -3.92 -16.00
CA VAL A 104 11.60 -2.67 -15.85
C VAL A 104 11.64 -2.31 -14.38
N ASP A 105 12.83 -2.24 -13.79
CA ASP A 105 12.95 -1.94 -12.36
C ASP A 105 14.30 -1.31 -12.02
N PHE A 106 14.38 -0.57 -10.93
CA PHE A 106 15.65 -0.06 -10.41
C PHE A 106 16.48 -1.17 -9.75
N ALA A 107 15.80 -2.15 -9.15
CA ALA A 107 16.40 -3.28 -8.44
C ALA A 107 16.26 -4.59 -9.25
N PRO A 108 17.22 -5.52 -9.14
CA PRO A 108 17.13 -6.81 -9.81
C PRO A 108 16.00 -7.68 -9.23
N LEU A 109 15.68 -8.78 -9.92
CA LEU A 109 14.80 -9.81 -9.40
C LEU A 109 15.41 -10.45 -8.15
N ILE A 110 14.63 -10.49 -7.06
CA ILE A 110 15.10 -10.95 -5.75
C ILE A 110 14.10 -11.90 -5.05
N ARG A 111 12.98 -12.24 -5.71
CA ARG A 111 12.01 -13.25 -5.24
C ARG A 111 12.39 -14.59 -5.86
N GLU A 112 12.52 -15.64 -5.07
CA GLU A 112 12.95 -16.97 -5.54
C GLU A 112 12.04 -17.51 -6.65
N GLU A 113 10.73 -17.41 -6.47
CA GLU A 113 9.73 -17.79 -7.48
C GLU A 113 9.85 -17.00 -8.80
N MET A 114 10.29 -15.74 -8.74
CA MET A 114 10.53 -14.92 -9.93
C MET A 114 11.82 -15.34 -10.63
N LEU A 115 12.86 -15.69 -9.89
CA LEU A 115 14.11 -16.21 -10.47
C LEU A 115 13.86 -17.53 -11.20
N GLU A 116 13.01 -18.39 -10.65
CA GLU A 116 12.64 -19.67 -11.27
C GLU A 116 11.74 -19.48 -12.51
N LYS A 117 10.67 -18.68 -12.39
CA LYS A 117 9.60 -18.63 -13.41
C LYS A 117 9.77 -17.50 -14.42
N ALA A 118 10.35 -16.39 -14.00
CA ALA A 118 10.52 -15.18 -14.81
C ALA A 118 11.98 -14.93 -15.24
N GLY A 119 12.90 -15.87 -14.99
CA GLY A 119 14.30 -15.74 -15.37
C GLY A 119 14.54 -15.58 -16.88
N GLU A 120 13.61 -16.05 -17.71
CA GLU A 120 13.63 -15.89 -19.18
C GLU A 120 12.96 -14.59 -19.67
N CYS A 121 12.30 -13.83 -18.79
CA CYS A 121 11.72 -12.54 -19.16
C CYS A 121 12.82 -11.51 -19.39
N ASP A 122 12.58 -10.56 -20.27
CA ASP A 122 13.53 -9.48 -20.53
C ASP A 122 13.61 -8.54 -19.31
N PHE A 123 14.78 -8.40 -18.68
CA PHE A 123 14.98 -7.46 -17.59
C PHE A 123 15.77 -6.24 -18.06
N VAL A 124 15.26 -5.04 -17.75
CA VAL A 124 15.97 -3.79 -17.99
C VAL A 124 16.00 -2.96 -16.72
N LYS A 125 17.21 -2.64 -16.26
CA LYS A 125 17.40 -1.72 -15.13
C LYS A 125 17.03 -0.30 -15.55
N ALA A 126 16.12 0.33 -14.83
CA ALA A 126 15.78 1.74 -15.08
C ALA A 126 15.49 2.52 -13.79
N ASP A 127 15.91 3.78 -13.78
CA ASP A 127 15.47 4.78 -12.80
C ASP A 127 14.33 5.61 -13.41
N ILE A 128 13.12 5.45 -12.87
CA ILE A 128 11.94 6.15 -13.40
C ILE A 128 12.01 7.67 -13.24
N THR A 129 12.92 8.18 -12.40
CA THR A 129 13.17 9.63 -12.25
C THR A 129 14.05 10.21 -13.37
N SER A 130 14.61 9.35 -14.23
CA SER A 130 15.45 9.74 -15.37
C SER A 130 14.73 9.44 -16.70
N PRO A 131 14.32 10.47 -17.46
CA PRO A 131 13.67 10.29 -18.76
C PRO A 131 14.47 9.41 -19.72
N ALA A 132 15.78 9.64 -19.82
CA ALA A 132 16.67 8.86 -20.68
C ALA A 132 16.75 7.38 -20.25
N SER A 133 16.72 7.10 -18.94
CA SER A 133 16.73 5.73 -18.44
C SER A 133 15.46 4.97 -18.80
N VAL A 134 14.30 5.65 -18.71
CA VAL A 134 13.01 5.06 -19.08
C VAL A 134 12.90 4.89 -20.59
N GLU A 135 13.31 5.89 -21.37
CA GLU A 135 13.33 5.84 -22.83
C GLU A 135 14.17 4.66 -23.34
N ALA A 136 15.36 4.45 -22.79
CA ALA A 136 16.21 3.31 -23.14
C ALA A 136 15.54 1.96 -22.83
N ALA A 137 14.80 1.86 -21.73
CA ALA A 137 14.08 0.63 -21.37
C ALA A 137 12.87 0.36 -22.27
N PHE A 138 12.15 1.40 -22.65
CA PHE A 138 10.94 1.31 -23.48
C PHE A 138 11.27 1.11 -24.97
N SER A 139 12.38 1.69 -25.46
CA SER A 139 12.82 1.58 -26.86
C SER A 139 13.63 0.33 -27.18
N LYS A 140 14.04 -0.46 -26.17
CA LYS A 140 14.76 -1.72 -26.39
C LYS A 140 13.98 -2.62 -27.38
N PRO A 141 14.62 -3.14 -28.44
CA PRO A 141 13.95 -3.96 -29.44
C PRO A 141 13.26 -5.19 -28.84
N TRP A 142 12.11 -5.56 -29.40
CA TRP A 142 11.38 -6.77 -29.04
C TRP A 142 11.80 -7.94 -29.95
N PRO A 143 11.69 -9.19 -29.48
CA PRO A 143 11.81 -10.35 -30.36
C PRO A 143 10.80 -10.28 -31.51
N ALA A 144 11.22 -10.72 -32.71
CA ALA A 144 10.39 -10.66 -33.92
C ALA A 144 9.03 -11.37 -33.77
N SER A 145 8.97 -12.40 -32.92
CA SER A 145 7.75 -13.16 -32.61
C SER A 145 6.64 -12.32 -31.97
N VAL A 146 6.96 -11.20 -31.32
CA VAL A 146 6.01 -10.37 -30.57
C VAL A 146 6.07 -8.89 -30.94
N ALA A 147 7.01 -8.47 -31.79
CA ALA A 147 7.31 -7.07 -32.09
C ALA A 147 6.11 -6.25 -32.59
N GLU A 148 5.18 -6.87 -33.31
CA GLU A 148 3.97 -6.21 -33.84
C GLU A 148 2.74 -6.35 -32.92
N SER A 149 2.87 -7.04 -31.78
CA SER A 149 1.74 -7.19 -30.85
C SER A 149 1.44 -5.88 -30.12
N PRO A 150 0.17 -5.57 -29.81
CA PRO A 150 -0.21 -4.43 -28.98
C PRO A 150 0.51 -4.42 -27.63
N LEU A 151 0.67 -3.25 -27.02
CA LEU A 151 1.48 -3.08 -25.81
C LEU A 151 0.62 -2.64 -24.62
N THR A 152 0.66 -3.42 -23.55
CA THR A 152 0.13 -3.06 -22.23
C THR A 152 1.28 -2.65 -21.32
N VAL A 153 1.12 -1.56 -20.57
CA VAL A 153 2.07 -1.14 -19.53
C VAL A 153 1.39 -1.20 -18.16
N PHE A 154 2.01 -1.94 -17.25
CA PHE A 154 1.66 -1.94 -15.83
C PHE A 154 2.70 -1.13 -15.06
N HIS A 155 2.28 -0.06 -14.39
CA HIS A 155 3.18 0.80 -13.61
C HIS A 155 2.93 0.64 -12.11
N THR A 156 3.79 -0.10 -11.44
CA THR A 156 3.69 -0.41 -10.01
C THR A 156 4.80 0.23 -9.18
N ALA A 157 5.80 0.86 -9.82
CA ALA A 157 6.93 1.47 -9.14
C ALA A 157 6.52 2.71 -8.32
N ALA A 158 6.98 2.78 -7.07
CA ALA A 158 6.73 3.91 -6.18
C ALA A 158 7.74 3.97 -5.02
N ALA A 159 7.98 5.17 -4.52
CA ALA A 159 8.55 5.40 -3.20
C ALA A 159 7.43 5.39 -2.15
N ILE A 160 7.45 4.42 -1.24
CA ILE A 160 6.47 4.27 -0.17
C ILE A 160 7.06 4.84 1.13
N ARG A 161 6.63 6.05 1.51
CA ARG A 161 7.04 6.72 2.76
C ARG A 161 5.82 7.23 3.52
N PRO A 162 5.09 6.35 4.23
CA PRO A 162 3.83 6.69 4.90
C PRO A 162 4.03 7.54 6.16
N SER A 163 5.28 7.68 6.59
CA SER A 163 5.69 8.26 7.88
C SER A 163 5.98 9.76 7.79
N GLU A 164 6.20 10.29 6.59
CA GLU A 164 6.52 11.70 6.38
C GLU A 164 5.26 12.47 5.97
N ARG A 165 4.78 13.36 6.85
CA ARG A 165 3.62 14.23 6.56
C ARG A 165 3.95 15.71 6.40
N SER A 166 5.17 16.12 6.74
CA SER A 166 5.59 17.51 6.59
C SER A 166 5.90 17.83 5.12
N PRO A 167 5.40 18.95 4.57
CA PRO A 167 5.67 19.36 3.20
C PRO A 167 7.17 19.49 2.86
N VAL A 168 8.03 19.76 3.85
CA VAL A 168 9.49 19.85 3.66
C VAL A 168 10.10 18.58 3.08
N PHE A 169 9.47 17.42 3.30
CA PHE A 169 9.93 16.13 2.79
C PHE A 169 9.19 15.69 1.52
N TYR A 170 8.23 16.47 1.01
CA TYR A 170 7.37 16.06 -0.09
C TYR A 170 8.16 15.71 -1.36
N GLU A 171 9.21 16.46 -1.68
CA GLU A 171 10.07 16.21 -2.84
C GLU A 171 10.62 14.78 -2.92
N ARG A 172 10.88 14.14 -1.76
CA ARG A 172 11.43 12.77 -1.69
C ARG A 172 10.50 11.75 -2.35
N VAL A 173 9.19 11.89 -2.14
CA VAL A 173 8.18 11.01 -2.77
C VAL A 173 7.65 11.58 -4.08
N ARG A 174 7.55 12.91 -4.22
CA ARG A 174 7.05 13.58 -5.43
C ARG A 174 7.86 13.21 -6.67
N ARG A 175 9.19 13.25 -6.59
CA ARG A 175 10.09 12.93 -7.71
C ARG A 175 9.86 11.53 -8.27
N VAL A 176 9.59 10.55 -7.41
CA VAL A 176 9.38 9.16 -7.84
C VAL A 176 7.93 8.94 -8.25
N ASN A 177 6.98 9.29 -7.37
CA ASN A 177 5.58 8.91 -7.54
C ASN A 177 4.84 9.79 -8.55
N VAL A 178 5.19 11.07 -8.66
CA VAL A 178 4.53 12.01 -9.59
C VAL A 178 5.36 12.13 -10.86
N ASP A 179 6.58 12.65 -10.77
CA ASP A 179 7.41 12.92 -11.96
C ASP A 179 7.77 11.61 -12.66
N GLY A 180 8.17 10.59 -11.91
CA GLY A 180 8.46 9.27 -12.47
C GLY A 180 7.26 8.61 -13.15
N THR A 181 6.06 8.77 -12.59
CA THR A 181 4.83 8.30 -13.25
C THR A 181 4.56 9.04 -14.57
N ALA A 182 4.76 10.37 -14.58
CA ALA A 182 4.59 11.16 -15.80
C ALA A 182 5.59 10.76 -16.90
N ILE A 183 6.86 10.53 -16.53
CA ILE A 183 7.91 10.06 -17.44
C ILE A 183 7.55 8.69 -18.01
N VAL A 184 7.17 7.74 -17.16
CA VAL A 184 6.78 6.38 -17.57
C VAL A 184 5.56 6.39 -18.47
N MET A 185 4.56 7.23 -18.18
CA MET A 185 3.37 7.38 -19.01
C MET A 185 3.70 7.98 -20.39
N ALA A 186 4.58 8.99 -20.45
CA ALA A 186 5.04 9.57 -21.71
C ALA A 186 5.82 8.55 -22.55
N ALA A 187 6.72 7.78 -21.93
CA ALA A 187 7.48 6.73 -22.60
C ALA A 187 6.57 5.58 -23.09
N ALA A 188 5.56 5.19 -22.31
CA ALA A 188 4.57 4.18 -22.71
C ALA A 188 3.83 4.61 -23.98
N ARG A 189 3.37 5.86 -24.01
CA ARG A 189 2.72 6.45 -25.19
C ARG A 189 3.66 6.49 -26.40
N ALA A 190 4.90 6.92 -26.21
CA ALA A 190 5.90 6.96 -27.27
C ALA A 190 6.26 5.56 -27.82
N ALA A 191 6.25 4.54 -26.96
CA ALA A 191 6.46 3.15 -27.33
C ALA A 191 5.23 2.48 -27.99
N GLY A 192 4.14 3.22 -28.19
CA GLY A 192 2.92 2.72 -28.84
C GLY A 192 2.05 1.83 -27.96
N ALA A 193 2.15 1.96 -26.63
CA ALA A 193 1.19 1.31 -25.73
C ALA A 193 -0.22 1.81 -26.01
N ASP A 194 -1.20 0.91 -26.03
CA ASP A 194 -2.63 1.24 -26.12
C ASP A 194 -3.36 1.09 -24.78
N ILE A 195 -2.71 0.45 -23.79
CA ILE A 195 -3.22 0.30 -22.41
C ILE A 195 -2.14 0.68 -21.39
N PHE A 196 -2.51 1.52 -20.42
CA PHE A 196 -1.64 1.89 -19.29
C PHE A 196 -2.39 1.82 -17.96
N ILE A 197 -1.99 0.91 -17.07
CA ILE A 197 -2.63 0.74 -15.76
C ILE A 197 -1.60 0.95 -14.65
N ALA A 198 -1.86 1.87 -13.74
CA ALA A 198 -0.97 2.16 -12.61
C ALA A 198 -1.50 1.64 -11.28
N THR A 199 -0.61 1.24 -10.38
CA THR A 199 -0.94 0.98 -8.98
C THR A 199 -0.93 2.29 -8.18
N SER A 200 -2.12 2.74 -7.82
CA SER A 200 -2.41 3.85 -6.92
C SER A 200 -2.46 3.34 -5.45
N SER A 201 -3.24 3.96 -4.57
CA SER A 201 -3.42 3.51 -3.20
C SER A 201 -4.72 4.01 -2.58
N ALA A 202 -5.44 3.15 -1.84
CA ALA A 202 -6.66 3.55 -1.14
C ALA A 202 -6.37 4.54 0.01
N SER A 203 -5.12 4.55 0.49
CA SER A 203 -4.54 5.57 1.38
C SER A 203 -4.73 7.02 0.90
N ILE A 204 -5.00 7.25 -0.39
CA ILE A 204 -5.41 8.56 -0.92
C ILE A 204 -6.62 9.10 -0.15
N ALA A 205 -7.62 8.28 0.16
CA ALA A 205 -8.84 8.73 0.82
C ALA A 205 -8.66 8.97 2.33
N VAL A 206 -7.63 8.37 2.95
CA VAL A 206 -7.40 8.45 4.40
C VAL A 206 -7.06 9.88 4.85
N THR A 207 -7.71 10.31 5.92
CA THR A 207 -7.51 11.62 6.56
C THR A 207 -6.79 11.48 7.92
N PRO A 208 -6.03 12.51 8.36
CA PRO A 208 -5.32 12.49 9.64
C PRO A 208 -6.23 12.21 10.85
N VAL A 209 -5.81 11.29 11.71
CA VAL A 209 -6.46 11.03 13.00
C VAL A 209 -5.92 11.98 14.07
N SER A 210 -6.81 12.52 14.91
CA SER A 210 -6.44 13.37 16.03
C SER A 210 -6.53 12.62 17.35
N PHE A 211 -5.36 12.27 17.91
CA PHE A 211 -5.20 11.48 19.13
C PHE A 211 -5.26 12.30 20.42
N TRP A 212 -4.86 13.57 20.39
CA TRP A 212 -4.72 14.43 21.58
C TRP A 212 -6.06 15.01 22.06
N ALA A 213 -7.02 14.15 22.42
CA ALA A 213 -8.37 14.53 22.85
C ALA A 213 -8.81 13.75 24.12
N PRO A 214 -8.33 14.11 25.32
CA PRO A 214 -8.55 13.36 26.58
C PRO A 214 -10.02 13.27 27.04
N TRP A 215 -10.88 14.13 26.49
CA TRP A 215 -12.32 14.18 26.80
C TRP A 215 -13.15 13.24 25.93
N ARG A 216 -12.57 12.65 24.88
CA ARG A 216 -13.26 11.68 24.01
C ARG A 216 -13.03 10.24 24.48
N SER A 217 -13.97 9.36 24.18
CA SER A 217 -13.85 7.92 24.40
C SER A 217 -13.02 7.21 23.32
N GLU A 218 -12.88 7.82 22.16
CA GLU A 218 -12.09 7.34 21.02
C GLU A 218 -11.42 8.54 20.31
N PRO A 219 -10.26 8.36 19.65
CA PRO A 219 -9.62 9.44 18.91
C PRO A 219 -10.53 9.99 17.80
N LYS A 220 -10.40 11.27 17.47
CA LYS A 220 -11.24 11.87 16.42
C LYS A 220 -10.79 11.35 15.05
N ASP A 221 -11.77 10.98 14.22
CA ASP A 221 -11.59 10.45 12.86
C ASP A 221 -10.84 9.09 12.82
N CYS A 222 -10.82 8.33 13.92
CA CYS A 222 -10.12 7.04 14.04
C CYS A 222 -10.80 5.87 13.32
N TYR A 223 -12.04 6.07 12.86
CA TYR A 223 -12.78 5.14 12.01
C TYR A 223 -13.14 5.86 10.72
N GLN A 224 -12.74 5.28 9.58
CA GLN A 224 -12.96 5.84 8.25
C GLN A 224 -13.40 4.73 7.30
N VAL A 225 -14.45 4.99 6.52
CA VAL A 225 -14.82 4.15 5.38
C VAL A 225 -14.27 4.81 4.13
N ILE A 226 -13.42 4.11 3.40
CA ILE A 226 -12.76 4.62 2.20
C ILE A 226 -13.31 3.96 0.94
N THR A 227 -13.53 4.81 -0.07
CA THR A 227 -14.02 4.49 -1.40
C THR A 227 -13.21 5.30 -2.41
N GLU A 228 -13.60 5.27 -3.68
CA GLU A 228 -13.04 6.09 -4.75
C GLU A 228 -13.76 7.45 -4.91
N ALA A 229 -14.68 7.80 -4.02
CA ALA A 229 -15.48 9.03 -4.15
C ALA A 229 -14.65 10.32 -4.12
N ASP A 230 -13.45 10.31 -3.52
CA ASP A 230 -12.54 11.45 -3.58
C ASP A 230 -12.03 11.73 -5.01
N PHE A 231 -12.11 10.74 -5.91
CA PHE A 231 -11.73 10.91 -7.30
C PHE A 231 -12.70 11.85 -8.04
N ASP A 232 -13.96 11.98 -7.65
CA ASP A 232 -14.84 12.94 -8.34
C ASP A 232 -14.80 14.34 -7.69
N ALA A 233 -14.01 14.51 -6.63
CA ALA A 233 -13.86 15.76 -5.90
C ALA A 233 -12.52 16.48 -6.20
N PRO A 234 -12.44 17.82 -5.97
CA PRO A 234 -11.18 18.54 -6.01
C PRO A 234 -10.13 17.95 -5.06
N MET A 235 -8.85 18.04 -5.45
CA MET A 235 -7.72 17.65 -4.59
C MET A 235 -7.80 18.40 -3.25
N ARG A 236 -7.61 17.65 -2.16
CA ARG A 236 -7.66 18.21 -0.81
C ARG A 236 -6.39 19.04 -0.54
N PRO A 237 -6.41 19.98 0.42
CA PRO A 237 -5.17 20.61 0.86
C PRO A 237 -4.24 19.57 1.50
N HIS A 238 -2.92 19.83 1.44
CA HIS A 238 -1.88 18.89 1.88
C HIS A 238 -2.11 18.34 3.29
N ASN A 239 -2.49 19.19 4.24
CA ASN A 239 -2.75 18.82 5.64
C ASN A 239 -3.98 17.94 5.87
N ARG A 240 -4.76 17.63 4.83
CA ARG A 240 -5.90 16.70 4.86
C ARG A 240 -5.56 15.32 4.32
N TYR A 241 -4.35 15.13 3.80
CA TYR A 241 -3.77 13.81 3.58
C TYR A 241 -3.01 13.38 4.84
N PHE A 242 -3.00 12.09 5.16
CA PHE A 242 -2.27 11.61 6.33
C PHE A 242 -0.75 11.73 6.19
N ALA A 243 -0.23 11.66 4.96
CA ALA A 243 1.20 11.73 4.65
C ALA A 243 1.46 12.21 3.22
N ASN A 244 2.72 12.61 2.96
CA ASN A 244 3.25 12.98 1.65
C ASN A 244 3.02 11.88 0.59
N TYR A 245 3.12 10.62 1.00
CA TYR A 245 2.86 9.46 0.13
C TYR A 245 1.45 9.52 -0.48
N ALA A 246 0.41 9.77 0.33
CA ALA A 246 -0.97 9.76 -0.13
C ALA A 246 -1.27 10.88 -1.13
N ILE A 247 -0.80 12.11 -0.87
CA ILE A 247 -0.95 13.21 -1.82
C ILE A 247 -0.16 12.95 -3.11
N SER A 248 1.05 12.37 -3.04
CA SER A 248 1.81 12.03 -4.25
C SER A 248 1.08 11.00 -5.13
N LYS A 249 0.44 10.00 -4.52
CA LYS A 249 -0.37 9.01 -5.23
C LYS A 249 -1.65 9.62 -5.80
N ALA A 250 -2.29 10.53 -5.08
CA ALA A 250 -3.47 11.24 -5.57
C ALA A 250 -3.16 12.06 -6.82
N VAL A 251 -2.05 12.83 -6.82
CA VAL A 251 -1.60 13.59 -8.00
C VAL A 251 -1.30 12.65 -9.17
N ALA A 252 -0.53 11.59 -8.93
CA ALA A 252 -0.18 10.61 -9.97
C ALA A 252 -1.43 9.92 -10.58
N GLU A 253 -2.40 9.57 -9.75
CA GLU A 253 -3.66 8.98 -10.20
C GLU A 253 -4.46 9.92 -11.11
N ARG A 254 -4.49 11.23 -10.80
CA ARG A 254 -5.12 12.22 -11.67
C ARG A 254 -4.44 12.31 -13.03
N LEU A 255 -3.10 12.27 -13.05
CA LEU A 255 -2.34 12.29 -14.30
C LEU A 255 -2.66 11.06 -15.16
N VAL A 256 -2.65 9.87 -14.56
CA VAL A 256 -2.92 8.62 -15.28
C VAL A 256 -4.35 8.56 -15.78
N CYS A 257 -5.33 8.74 -14.91
CA CYS A 257 -6.74 8.64 -15.28
C CYS A 257 -7.17 9.75 -16.25
N GLY A 258 -6.61 10.96 -16.11
CA GLY A 258 -6.85 12.09 -17.01
C GLY A 258 -6.22 11.94 -18.40
N ALA A 259 -5.28 11.01 -18.58
CA ALA A 259 -4.66 10.72 -19.88
C ALA A 259 -5.45 9.71 -20.74
N ASN A 260 -6.63 9.27 -20.27
CA ASN A 260 -7.46 8.28 -20.97
C ASN A 260 -8.02 8.82 -22.29
N GLU A 261 -7.79 8.08 -23.37
CA GLU A 261 -8.28 8.37 -24.71
C GLU A 261 -8.51 7.06 -25.49
N ASP A 262 -9.16 7.14 -26.65
CA ASP A 262 -9.52 5.94 -27.45
C ASP A 262 -8.33 5.05 -27.82
N LYS A 263 -7.16 5.66 -28.04
CA LYS A 263 -5.90 4.99 -28.46
C LYS A 263 -4.90 4.76 -27.32
N PHE A 264 -5.18 5.26 -26.11
CA PHE A 264 -4.34 5.14 -24.94
C PHE A 264 -5.25 5.07 -23.71
N ARG A 265 -5.76 3.86 -23.46
CA ARG A 265 -6.77 3.61 -22.42
C ARG A 265 -6.06 3.44 -21.09
N THR A 266 -6.49 4.19 -20.09
CA THR A 266 -5.80 4.23 -18.81
C THR A 266 -6.69 3.89 -17.62
N GLY A 267 -6.07 3.67 -16.47
CA GLY A 267 -6.79 3.50 -15.22
C GLY A 267 -5.85 3.20 -14.05
N CYS A 268 -6.41 3.16 -12.85
CA CYS A 268 -5.65 2.88 -11.64
C CYS A 268 -6.27 1.79 -10.76
N ILE A 269 -5.44 0.99 -10.11
CA ILE A 269 -5.84 0.09 -9.03
C ILE A 269 -5.39 0.68 -7.70
N ARG A 270 -6.29 0.79 -6.72
CA ARG A 270 -6.04 1.25 -5.35
C ARG A 270 -6.06 0.05 -4.40
N PRO A 271 -4.89 -0.51 -4.03
CA PRO A 271 -4.83 -1.50 -2.97
C PRO A 271 -5.46 -0.96 -1.67
N GLY A 272 -6.34 -1.77 -1.08
CA GLY A 272 -7.29 -1.36 -0.05
C GLY A 272 -6.68 -0.93 1.28
N ASN A 273 -5.45 -1.36 1.60
CA ASN A 273 -4.62 -0.95 2.75
C ASN A 273 -3.29 -1.76 2.68
N GLY A 274 -2.85 -2.37 3.78
CA GLY A 274 -1.61 -3.15 3.87
C GLY A 274 -1.57 -4.28 2.85
N ILE A 275 -0.52 -4.28 2.03
CA ILE A 275 -0.27 -5.28 0.99
C ILE A 275 0.68 -6.33 1.54
N TYR A 276 0.33 -7.61 1.37
CA TYR A 276 1.14 -8.73 1.81
C TYR A 276 1.34 -9.77 0.69
N GLY A 277 2.31 -10.67 0.88
CA GLY A 277 2.58 -11.80 -0.02
C GLY A 277 4.05 -12.01 -0.37
N ASP A 278 4.99 -11.34 0.31
CA ASP A 278 6.43 -11.58 0.15
C ASP A 278 7.14 -11.47 1.49
N LYS A 279 8.25 -12.20 1.66
CA LYS A 279 9.05 -12.14 2.90
C LYS A 279 9.55 -10.73 3.28
N ARG A 280 9.59 -9.77 2.34
CA ARG A 280 9.98 -8.37 2.60
C ARG A 280 8.80 -7.39 2.61
N ASP A 281 7.56 -7.87 2.52
CA ASP A 281 6.41 -6.98 2.61
C ASP A 281 6.35 -6.33 4.02
N LEU A 282 5.85 -5.10 4.08
CA LEU A 282 5.83 -4.29 5.31
C LEU A 282 4.75 -4.74 6.30
N CYS A 283 3.90 -5.70 5.94
CA CYS A 283 2.73 -6.08 6.73
C CYS A 283 3.00 -7.38 7.50
N VAL A 284 3.24 -8.48 6.80
CA VAL A 284 3.42 -9.83 7.34
C VAL A 284 4.89 -10.22 7.31
N GLY A 285 5.54 -10.07 6.15
CA GLY A 285 6.91 -10.55 5.91
C GLY A 285 7.94 -9.99 6.88
N LEU A 286 8.02 -8.66 7.00
CA LEU A 286 8.95 -8.01 7.93
C LEU A 286 8.72 -8.43 9.39
N GLY A 287 7.46 -8.58 9.82
CA GLY A 287 7.14 -9.02 11.17
C GLY A 287 7.66 -10.43 11.45
N LEU A 288 7.40 -11.36 10.53
CA LEU A 288 7.88 -12.75 10.64
C LEU A 288 9.41 -12.84 10.63
N MET A 289 10.10 -12.00 9.85
CA MET A 289 11.57 -11.98 9.85
C MET A 289 12.18 -11.43 11.14
N GLN A 290 11.48 -10.53 11.84
CA GLN A 290 11.96 -9.93 13.09
C GLN A 290 11.72 -10.83 14.30
N GLY A 291 10.61 -11.58 14.30
CA GLY A 291 10.16 -12.38 15.42
C GLY A 291 9.55 -11.53 16.53
N ASP A 292 10.28 -10.55 17.07
CA ASP A 292 9.78 -9.61 18.07
C ASP A 292 9.13 -8.38 17.43
N VAL A 293 7.80 -8.27 17.54
CA VAL A 293 7.02 -7.15 17.01
C VAL A 293 6.47 -6.28 18.13
N MET A 294 6.66 -4.97 18.03
CA MET A 294 5.99 -4.00 18.91
C MET A 294 4.77 -3.41 18.21
N SER A 295 3.60 -3.54 18.83
CA SER A 295 2.35 -2.98 18.31
C SER A 295 1.57 -2.20 19.35
N TRP A 296 0.97 -1.08 18.94
CA TRP A 296 0.08 -0.26 19.77
C TRP A 296 -1.35 -0.20 19.21
N VAL A 297 -1.65 -1.04 18.21
CA VAL A 297 -2.91 -1.04 17.47
C VAL A 297 -3.61 -2.41 17.38
N PRO A 298 -3.44 -3.39 18.30
CA PRO A 298 -4.10 -4.71 18.16
C PRO A 298 -5.62 -4.62 17.97
N GLN A 299 -6.25 -3.61 18.55
CA GLN A 299 -7.68 -3.34 18.49
C GLN A 299 -8.18 -2.79 17.14
N ASN A 300 -7.30 -2.25 16.30
CA ASN A 300 -7.70 -1.61 15.06
C ASN A 300 -8.06 -2.65 14.01
N ILE A 301 -9.08 -2.34 13.22
CA ILE A 301 -9.66 -3.22 12.20
C ILE A 301 -9.45 -2.56 10.85
N GLN A 302 -8.86 -3.28 9.91
CA GLN A 302 -8.67 -2.79 8.56
C GLN A 302 -8.72 -3.93 7.55
N ASN A 303 -9.04 -3.59 6.31
CA ASN A 303 -8.83 -4.50 5.20
C ASN A 303 -7.33 -4.75 5.01
N PHE A 304 -6.97 -5.95 4.56
CA PHE A 304 -5.67 -6.24 3.97
C PHE A 304 -5.89 -6.71 2.54
N VAL A 305 -4.83 -6.74 1.74
CA VAL A 305 -4.94 -7.23 0.39
C VAL A 305 -3.69 -7.99 -0.05
N SER A 306 -3.90 -9.20 -0.56
CA SER A 306 -2.84 -10.00 -1.16
C SER A 306 -2.33 -9.35 -2.45
N ALA A 307 -1.01 -9.33 -2.65
CA ALA A 307 -0.39 -8.93 -3.90
C ALA A 307 -0.94 -9.71 -5.11
N ARG A 308 -1.31 -10.98 -4.91
CA ARG A 308 -1.94 -11.84 -5.93
C ARG A 308 -3.34 -11.33 -6.31
N ASN A 309 -4.12 -10.83 -5.35
CA ASN A 309 -5.43 -10.23 -5.62
C ASN A 309 -5.32 -8.90 -6.36
N ILE A 310 -4.31 -8.09 -6.03
CA ILE A 310 -4.03 -6.84 -6.75
C ILE A 310 -3.60 -7.13 -8.19
N SER A 311 -2.69 -8.09 -8.38
CA SER A 311 -2.26 -8.53 -9.71
C SER A 311 -3.43 -9.03 -10.56
N LEU A 312 -4.32 -9.84 -9.97
CA LEU A 312 -5.54 -10.30 -10.62
C LEU A 312 -6.42 -9.13 -11.08
N ALA A 313 -6.61 -8.12 -10.23
CA ALA A 313 -7.38 -6.93 -10.57
C ALA A 313 -6.73 -6.13 -11.72
N HIS A 314 -5.40 -6.02 -11.77
CA HIS A 314 -4.68 -5.40 -12.89
C HIS A 314 -4.96 -6.12 -14.22
N LEU A 315 -4.89 -7.46 -14.22
CA LEU A 315 -5.16 -8.25 -15.43
C LEU A 315 -6.64 -8.21 -15.84
N GLN A 316 -7.56 -8.19 -14.88
CA GLN A 316 -9.00 -8.02 -15.15
C GLN A 316 -9.30 -6.63 -15.73
N PHE A 317 -8.61 -5.59 -15.23
CA PHE A 317 -8.74 -4.25 -15.76
C PHE A 317 -8.19 -4.16 -17.19
N GLU A 318 -7.04 -4.77 -17.48
CA GLU A 318 -6.55 -4.89 -18.86
C GLU A 318 -7.60 -5.56 -19.75
N ALA A 319 -8.11 -6.72 -19.34
CA ALA A 319 -9.11 -7.45 -20.11
C ALA A 319 -10.37 -6.60 -20.35
N ALA A 320 -10.83 -5.83 -19.37
CA ALA A 320 -11.92 -4.88 -19.56
C ALA A 320 -11.55 -3.79 -20.59
N LEU A 321 -10.38 -3.17 -20.45
CA LEU A 321 -9.91 -2.09 -21.34
C LEU A 321 -9.68 -2.52 -22.79
N THR A 322 -9.57 -3.82 -23.09
CA THR A 322 -9.52 -4.30 -24.48
C THR A 322 -10.88 -4.33 -25.20
N ARG A 323 -11.99 -4.27 -24.46
CA ARG A 323 -13.34 -4.35 -25.06
C ARG A 323 -13.64 -3.14 -25.96
N LYS A 324 -14.46 -3.35 -26.98
CA LYS A 324 -14.94 -2.30 -27.90
C LYS A 324 -16.47 -2.24 -27.86
N PRO A 325 -17.09 -1.04 -27.77
CA PRO A 325 -16.48 0.29 -27.60
C PRO A 325 -15.74 0.42 -26.25
N MET A 326 -15.03 1.54 -26.05
CA MET A 326 -14.27 1.79 -24.80
C MET A 326 -15.20 1.60 -23.58
N PRO A 327 -14.82 0.76 -22.61
CA PRO A 327 -15.66 0.47 -21.46
C PRO A 327 -15.75 1.67 -20.50
N ARG A 328 -16.83 1.75 -19.72
CA ARG A 328 -17.06 2.81 -18.73
C ARG A 328 -16.08 2.79 -17.55
N CYS A 329 -15.31 1.72 -17.39
CA CYS A 329 -14.25 1.61 -16.40
C CYS A 329 -12.96 2.33 -16.83
N ALA A 330 -12.82 2.72 -18.10
CA ALA A 330 -11.64 3.43 -18.60
C ALA A 330 -11.52 4.84 -17.98
N GLY A 331 -10.29 5.26 -17.70
CA GLY A 331 -9.97 6.54 -17.08
C GLY A 331 -10.40 6.67 -15.62
N ARG A 332 -10.54 5.55 -14.89
CA ARG A 332 -11.02 5.55 -13.50
C ARG A 332 -10.13 4.73 -12.56
N PRO A 333 -10.08 5.09 -11.26
CA PRO A 333 -9.49 4.25 -10.23
C PRO A 333 -10.48 3.22 -9.69
N PHE A 334 -9.97 2.08 -9.21
CA PHE A 334 -10.74 1.03 -8.53
C PHE A 334 -10.04 0.54 -7.27
N LEU A 335 -10.74 0.56 -6.15
CA LEU A 335 -10.29 0.03 -4.87
C LEU A 335 -10.43 -1.49 -4.85
N ILE A 336 -9.39 -2.17 -4.35
CA ILE A 336 -9.30 -3.62 -4.30
C ILE A 336 -8.93 -4.09 -2.88
N THR A 337 -9.72 -4.97 -2.31
CA THR A 337 -9.44 -5.68 -1.04
C THR A 337 -9.57 -7.19 -1.25
N ASP A 338 -9.03 -7.98 -0.32
CA ASP A 338 -9.39 -9.40 -0.24
C ASP A 338 -10.90 -9.54 0.04
N PRO A 339 -11.56 -10.62 -0.43
CA PRO A 339 -12.91 -10.94 -0.06
C PRO A 339 -13.04 -11.28 1.43
N GLY A 340 -14.24 -11.05 1.95
CA GLY A 340 -14.55 -11.31 3.35
C GLY A 340 -14.48 -10.06 4.23
N PRO A 341 -14.88 -10.18 5.50
CA PRO A 341 -14.80 -9.08 6.44
C PRO A 341 -13.34 -8.73 6.77
N PRO A 342 -13.00 -7.45 6.99
CA PRO A 342 -11.71 -7.05 7.53
C PRO A 342 -11.44 -7.69 8.90
N ILE A 343 -10.18 -7.98 9.17
CA ILE A 343 -9.72 -8.55 10.45
C ILE A 343 -9.10 -7.45 11.32
N SER A 344 -8.99 -7.71 12.63
CA SER A 344 -8.20 -6.86 13.51
C SER A 344 -6.71 -7.16 13.39
N PHE A 345 -5.87 -6.20 13.78
CA PHE A 345 -4.44 -6.47 13.93
C PHE A 345 -4.17 -7.58 14.96
N ALA A 346 -4.98 -7.70 16.01
CA ALA A 346 -4.90 -8.81 16.96
C ALA A 346 -5.14 -10.18 16.30
N ASP A 347 -6.12 -10.28 15.40
CA ASP A 347 -6.37 -11.52 14.64
C ASP A 347 -5.15 -11.87 13.78
N TYR A 348 -4.56 -10.87 13.11
CA TYR A 348 -3.32 -11.02 12.34
C TYR A 348 -2.14 -11.48 13.21
N TYR A 349 -1.90 -10.83 14.36
CA TYR A 349 -0.82 -11.21 15.27
C TYR A 349 -1.01 -12.63 15.81
N ASN A 350 -2.24 -13.01 16.12
CA ASN A 350 -2.57 -14.37 16.56
C ASN A 350 -2.29 -15.39 15.47
N LEU A 351 -2.70 -15.11 14.22
CA LEU A 351 -2.40 -15.95 13.06
C LEU A 351 -0.89 -16.16 12.90
N CYS A 352 -0.08 -15.08 12.95
CA CYS A 352 1.37 -15.20 12.88
C CYS A 352 1.93 -16.02 14.04
N SER A 353 1.51 -15.76 15.28
CA SER A 353 2.00 -16.48 16.46
C SER A 353 1.69 -17.98 16.44
N LEU A 354 0.57 -18.39 15.86
CA LEU A 354 0.14 -19.79 15.81
C LEU A 354 0.77 -20.56 14.66
N LEU A 355 1.02 -19.90 13.53
CA LEU A 355 1.46 -20.56 12.29
C LEU A 355 2.95 -20.36 11.99
N SER A 356 3.63 -19.41 12.62
CA SER A 356 5.05 -19.17 12.37
C SER A 356 5.89 -20.40 12.75
N ALA A 357 6.68 -20.90 11.80
CA ALA A 357 7.65 -21.96 12.08
C ALA A 357 8.79 -21.48 12.99
N THR A 358 9.01 -20.16 13.05
CA THR A 358 10.00 -19.49 13.89
C THR A 358 9.32 -18.77 15.06
N TYR A 359 10.13 -18.33 16.02
CA TYR A 359 9.67 -17.50 17.12
C TYR A 359 8.97 -16.23 16.61
N PHE A 360 7.76 -15.96 17.12
CA PHE A 360 7.01 -14.74 16.86
C PHE A 360 6.30 -14.30 18.15
N MET A 361 6.59 -13.10 18.62
CA MET A 361 6.01 -12.53 19.83
C MET A 361 5.65 -11.07 19.61
N VAL A 362 4.53 -10.66 20.21
CA VAL A 362 4.04 -9.29 20.10
C VAL A 362 3.98 -8.62 21.46
N ALA A 363 4.68 -7.51 21.59
CA ALA A 363 4.61 -6.63 22.74
C ALA A 363 3.65 -5.47 22.49
N TYR A 364 2.86 -5.12 23.52
CA TYR A 364 1.84 -4.07 23.44
C TYR A 364 2.16 -2.87 24.34
N PRO A 365 3.16 -2.03 23.99
CA PRO A 365 3.47 -0.82 24.76
C PRO A 365 2.26 0.14 24.79
N PRO A 366 2.14 1.00 25.81
CA PRO A 366 1.08 2.00 25.87
C PRO A 366 1.10 2.90 24.61
N PRO A 367 0.00 2.96 23.82
CA PRO A 367 -0.03 3.72 22.58
C PRO A 367 0.37 5.19 22.71
N VAL A 368 0.07 5.82 23.85
CA VAL A 368 0.45 7.21 24.09
C VAL A 368 1.98 7.41 24.18
N LEU A 369 2.70 6.43 24.74
CA LEU A 369 4.17 6.49 24.81
C LEU A 369 4.78 6.36 23.40
N MET A 370 4.22 5.45 22.60
CA MET A 370 4.62 5.28 21.21
C MET A 370 4.33 6.54 20.38
N LEU A 371 3.19 7.20 20.62
CA LEU A 371 2.83 8.44 19.93
C LEU A 371 3.75 9.60 20.31
N MET A 372 4.13 9.72 21.58
CA MET A 372 5.12 10.71 22.02
C MET A 372 6.49 10.45 21.39
N LEU A 373 6.93 9.19 21.35
CA LEU A 373 8.17 8.80 20.65
C LEU A 373 8.10 9.19 19.17
N ALA A 374 6.96 8.94 18.52
CA ALA A 374 6.76 9.30 17.12
C ALA A 374 6.87 10.80 16.88
N HIS A 375 6.27 11.62 17.75
CA HIS A 375 6.43 13.08 17.70
C HIS A 375 7.87 13.53 17.97
N ALA A 376 8.60 12.87 18.87
CA ALA A 376 10.01 13.17 19.13
C ALA A 376 10.87 12.88 17.89
N ILE A 377 10.64 11.75 17.22
CA ILE A 377 11.33 11.37 15.98
C ILE A 377 11.01 12.34 14.85
N GLU A 378 9.73 12.68 14.63
CA GLU A 378 9.34 13.70 13.64
C GLU A 378 10.02 15.04 13.92
N THR A 379 10.01 15.48 15.19
CA THR A 379 10.66 16.74 15.59
C THR A 379 12.16 16.72 15.32
N TYR A 380 12.83 15.61 15.62
CA TYR A 380 14.25 15.43 15.31
C TYR A 380 14.51 15.50 13.81
N CYS A 381 13.75 14.78 12.99
CA CYS A 381 13.87 14.82 11.53
C CYS A 381 13.63 16.24 10.98
N LEU A 382 12.62 16.95 11.47
CA LEU A 382 12.33 18.33 11.07
C LEU A 382 13.46 19.28 11.49
N THR A 383 13.99 19.11 12.70
CA THR A 383 15.12 19.91 13.19
C THR A 383 16.32 19.75 12.27
N LEU A 384 16.65 18.51 11.87
CA LEU A 384 17.72 18.25 10.91
C LEU A 384 17.45 18.80 9.50
N ALA A 385 16.17 18.90 9.10
CA ALA A 385 15.79 19.48 7.81
C ALA A 385 15.90 21.01 7.80
N TYR A 386 15.47 21.67 8.87
CA TYR A 386 15.52 23.13 8.99
C TYR A 386 16.90 23.67 9.40
N LEU A 387 17.71 22.86 10.09
CA LEU A 387 19.05 23.23 10.56
C LEU A 387 20.11 22.32 9.92
N PRO A 388 20.43 22.47 8.61
CA PRO A 388 21.32 21.56 7.89
C PRO A 388 22.75 21.53 8.46
N PHE A 389 23.19 22.56 9.18
CA PHE A 389 24.50 22.57 9.85
C PHE A 389 24.64 21.44 10.89
N LEU A 390 23.53 20.95 11.46
CA LEU A 390 23.56 19.79 12.36
C LEU A 390 24.02 18.52 11.65
N LYS A 391 23.72 18.38 10.36
CA LYS A 391 24.21 17.26 9.55
C LYS A 391 25.66 17.49 9.12
N THR A 392 26.01 18.69 8.69
CA THR A 392 27.33 18.96 8.09
C THR A 392 28.44 19.15 9.13
N VAL A 393 28.16 19.81 10.25
CA VAL A 393 29.15 20.11 11.30
C VAL A 393 29.20 19.01 12.35
N PHE A 394 28.03 18.53 12.79
CA PHE A 394 27.92 17.55 13.88
C PHE A 394 27.71 16.11 13.40
N GLY A 395 27.59 15.88 12.09
CA GLY A 395 27.45 14.53 11.53
C GLY A 395 26.14 13.83 11.91
N LEU A 396 25.13 14.56 12.39
CA LEU A 396 23.84 13.96 12.78
C LEU A 396 23.12 13.38 11.57
N LYS A 397 22.53 12.19 11.74
CA LYS A 397 21.80 11.47 10.70
C LYS A 397 20.35 11.29 11.07
N GLU A 398 19.49 11.26 10.06
CA GLU A 398 18.10 10.83 10.23
C GLU A 398 18.08 9.36 10.69
N PRO A 399 17.04 8.93 11.44
CA PRO A 399 16.88 7.54 11.81
C PRO A 399 16.78 6.65 10.56
N ALA A 400 17.23 5.41 10.68
CA ALA A 400 17.20 4.43 9.60
C ALA A 400 16.45 3.16 10.01
N GLY A 401 16.10 2.34 9.02
CA GLY A 401 15.34 1.11 9.23
C GLY A 401 13.95 1.40 9.79
N LEU A 402 13.39 0.50 10.58
CA LEU A 402 12.01 0.66 11.08
C LEU A 402 11.79 1.91 11.93
N ILE A 403 12.82 2.43 12.59
CA ILE A 403 12.70 3.61 13.45
C ILE A 403 12.33 4.85 12.64
N GLU A 404 12.77 4.94 11.37
CA GLU A 404 12.42 6.07 10.50
C GLU A 404 10.90 6.16 10.27
N ASN A 405 10.20 5.03 10.39
CA ASN A 405 8.76 4.94 10.20
C ASN A 405 7.94 5.31 11.44
N MET A 406 8.59 5.39 12.61
CA MET A 406 7.94 5.79 13.86
C MET A 406 7.74 7.31 13.89
N GLN A 407 6.80 7.80 13.09
CA GLN A 407 6.39 9.21 13.02
C GLN A 407 4.86 9.31 13.05
N PRO A 408 4.24 10.44 13.45
CA PRO A 408 2.82 10.45 13.82
C PRO A 408 1.84 10.01 12.73
N SER A 409 2.19 10.14 11.45
CA SER A 409 1.31 9.69 10.35
C SER A 409 1.14 8.18 10.30
N ILE A 410 2.09 7.38 10.83
CA ILE A 410 1.94 5.92 10.88
C ILE A 410 0.73 5.51 11.74
N PHE A 411 0.42 6.28 12.78
CA PHE A 411 -0.75 6.05 13.63
C PHE A 411 -2.06 6.24 12.86
N THR A 412 -2.07 7.12 11.86
CA THR A 412 -3.26 7.33 11.02
C THR A 412 -3.48 6.16 10.07
N VAL A 413 -2.46 5.72 9.35
CA VAL A 413 -2.62 4.63 8.38
C VAL A 413 -2.88 3.27 9.05
N CYS A 414 -2.47 3.11 10.32
CA CYS A 414 -2.81 1.93 11.13
C CYS A 414 -4.13 2.08 11.91
N SER A 415 -4.91 3.15 11.71
CA SER A 415 -6.22 3.34 12.34
C SER A 415 -7.32 2.53 11.63
N ALA A 416 -8.52 2.46 12.22
CA ALA A 416 -9.57 1.60 11.69
C ALA A 416 -10.11 2.14 10.35
N THR A 417 -9.63 1.55 9.26
CA THR A 417 -9.92 2.00 7.90
C THR A 417 -10.56 0.86 7.11
N ILE A 418 -11.83 1.02 6.75
CA ILE A 418 -12.61 0.01 6.04
C ILE A 418 -12.68 0.39 4.56
N ALA A 419 -12.10 -0.46 3.72
CA ALA A 419 -12.04 -0.27 2.29
C ALA A 419 -13.22 -0.99 1.61
N VAL A 420 -13.92 -0.29 0.73
CA VAL A 420 -15.10 -0.82 0.02
C VAL A 420 -14.79 -0.94 -1.47
N ASP A 421 -14.72 -2.17 -1.99
CA ASP A 421 -14.37 -2.50 -3.39
C ASP A 421 -15.60 -2.73 -4.29
N ALA A 422 -16.78 -2.23 -3.89
CA ALA A 422 -18.04 -2.47 -4.59
C ALA A 422 -17.99 -2.03 -6.07
N ALA A 423 -17.33 -0.91 -6.37
CA ALA A 423 -17.15 -0.41 -7.74
C ALA A 423 -16.30 -1.36 -8.59
N ALA A 424 -15.26 -1.97 -8.02
CA ALA A 424 -14.41 -2.93 -8.72
C ALA A 424 -15.15 -4.24 -9.01
N ARG A 425 -16.01 -4.69 -8.08
CA ARG A 425 -16.80 -5.93 -8.20
C ARG A 425 -17.93 -5.84 -9.24
N ALA A 426 -18.42 -4.64 -9.52
CA ALA A 426 -19.44 -4.43 -10.55
C ALA A 426 -18.99 -4.97 -11.90
N SER A 427 -19.94 -5.40 -12.75
CA SER A 427 -19.65 -5.92 -14.07
C SER A 427 -18.98 -4.85 -14.95
N VAL A 428 -18.31 -5.27 -16.03
CA VAL A 428 -17.70 -4.30 -16.96
C VAL A 428 -18.77 -3.47 -17.68
N GLU A 429 -19.94 -4.07 -17.92
CA GLU A 429 -21.13 -3.44 -18.48
C GLU A 429 -21.65 -2.32 -17.56
N ASP A 430 -21.59 -2.54 -16.25
CA ASP A 430 -21.95 -1.56 -15.22
C ASP A 430 -20.81 -0.58 -14.89
N GLY A 431 -19.67 -0.70 -15.59
CA GLY A 431 -18.52 0.19 -15.43
C GLY A 431 -17.55 -0.18 -14.31
N GLY A 432 -17.61 -1.41 -13.80
CA GLY A 432 -16.62 -2.03 -12.92
C GLY A 432 -15.62 -2.92 -13.66
N LEU A 433 -14.96 -3.82 -12.93
CA LEU A 433 -13.95 -4.75 -13.47
C LEU A 433 -14.42 -6.21 -13.50
N GLY A 434 -15.53 -6.51 -12.84
CA GLY A 434 -15.93 -7.88 -12.50
C GLY A 434 -14.99 -8.52 -11.47
N TYR A 435 -14.35 -7.71 -10.61
CA TYR A 435 -13.32 -8.19 -9.69
C TYR A 435 -13.86 -9.24 -8.72
N ARG A 436 -13.11 -10.34 -8.60
CA ARG A 436 -13.34 -11.42 -7.63
C ARG A 436 -11.99 -11.85 -7.08
N GLY A 437 -11.71 -11.50 -5.83
CA GLY A 437 -10.48 -11.93 -5.15
C GLY A 437 -10.41 -13.46 -5.04
N GLY A 438 -9.20 -13.99 -5.20
CA GLY A 438 -8.91 -15.43 -5.19
C GLY A 438 -8.56 -16.03 -3.83
N CYS A 439 -8.38 -15.19 -2.82
CA CYS A 439 -8.23 -15.61 -1.43
C CYS A 439 -8.76 -14.54 -0.49
N THR A 440 -9.34 -14.97 0.62
CA THR A 440 -9.63 -14.10 1.77
C THR A 440 -8.32 -13.74 2.50
N THR A 441 -8.35 -12.71 3.36
CA THR A 441 -7.16 -12.33 4.14
C THR A 441 -6.57 -13.49 4.95
N PRO A 442 -7.36 -14.27 5.74
CA PRO A 442 -6.82 -15.40 6.51
C PRO A 442 -6.33 -16.57 5.65
N GLU A 443 -6.76 -16.68 4.39
CA GLU A 443 -6.26 -17.71 3.48
C GLU A 443 -4.95 -17.29 2.79
N GLY A 444 -4.78 -15.99 2.57
CA GLY A 444 -3.57 -15.49 1.92
C GLY A 444 -2.41 -15.27 2.89
N MET A 445 -2.69 -14.85 4.12
CA MET A 445 -1.71 -14.75 5.21
C MET A 445 -1.38 -16.15 5.73
#